data_AF-G1V8Z1-F1
#
_entry.id   AF-G1V8Z1-F1
#
_cell.length_a   1.000
_cell.length_b   1.000
_cell.length_c   1.000
_cell.angle_alpha   90.00
_cell.angle_beta   90.00
_cell.angle_gamma   90.00
#
_symmetry.space_group_name_H-M   'P 1'
#
loop_
_entity.id
_entity.type
_entity.pdbx_description
1 polymer ?
#
loop_
_entity_poly.entity_id
_entity_poly.type
_entity_poly.pdbx_seq_one_letter_code
_entity_poly.pdbx_strand_id
1 'polypeptide(L)'
;MYTPNASLQQLESLTPVELDAGTVFSGTPSGRMIRGYAQPTAYTPKVDPLYQFHESMRDPAVWFLNPSDPLYVFGPTGSGKTSLIKQLAARLNFPVFCVNAHGRLEFQDLVGHLSVQQGSMAYQYGPLALAMRHGGLFLLDEFDLLDPSTAAGLNSILDGSPLCIPENGGEIIEPHEMFRFVATANTNGGSDETGLYQGTLRQNLAAMDRFVLCEVGYPTPLIEQHILERSAPALPTELRELMVKFANEVREKFMGEGEGAIEVTFSTRSLIRWADLTLRFQPVARQGLQPVMYALDRALAFRACRETRAMLHELAQRYFSLETDLGEPLGA
;
A
#
# COMPACT_ATOMS: atom_id res chain seq x y z
N MET A 1 12.70 -13.05 -35.61
CA MET A 1 13.41 -12.25 -34.59
C MET A 1 12.41 -11.95 -33.50
N TYR A 2 12.64 -12.45 -32.29
CA TYR A 2 11.84 -12.08 -31.12
C TYR A 2 12.08 -10.60 -30.85
N THR A 3 11.08 -9.75 -31.07
CA THR A 3 11.11 -8.38 -30.56
C THR A 3 10.77 -8.51 -29.08
N PRO A 4 11.68 -8.13 -28.16
CA PRO A 4 11.33 -8.05 -26.75
C PRO A 4 10.07 -7.20 -26.61
N ASN A 5 9.20 -7.56 -25.67
CA ASN A 5 8.05 -6.73 -25.33
C ASN A 5 8.55 -5.28 -25.16
N ALA A 6 7.97 -4.31 -25.89
CA ALA A 6 8.53 -2.95 -25.98
C ALA A 6 8.70 -2.28 -24.60
N SER A 7 7.94 -2.73 -23.60
CA SER A 7 8.10 -2.34 -22.20
C SER A 7 9.41 -2.81 -21.58
N LEU A 8 9.88 -4.03 -21.85
CA LEU A 8 11.13 -4.58 -21.28
C LEU A 8 12.36 -3.86 -21.82
N GLN A 9 12.34 -3.40 -23.08
CA GLN A 9 13.43 -2.60 -23.64
C GLN A 9 13.65 -1.29 -22.88
N GLN A 10 12.60 -0.72 -22.28
CA GLN A 10 12.74 0.49 -21.46
C GLN A 10 13.58 0.25 -20.20
N LEU A 11 13.56 -0.97 -19.65
CA LEU A 11 14.36 -1.34 -18.47
C LEU A 11 15.86 -1.37 -18.78
N GLU A 12 16.25 -1.69 -20.01
CA GLU A 12 17.66 -1.65 -20.45
C GLU A 12 18.19 -0.21 -20.58
N SER A 13 17.29 0.78 -20.71
CA SER A 13 17.65 2.20 -20.83
C SER A 13 17.65 2.98 -19.51
N LEU A 14 17.42 2.30 -18.37
CA LEU A 14 17.42 2.91 -17.05
C LEU A 14 18.79 3.53 -16.73
N THR A 15 18.79 4.84 -16.44
CA THR A 15 20.00 5.58 -16.08
C THR A 15 19.88 6.10 -14.64
N PRO A 16 20.64 5.52 -13.68
CA PRO A 16 20.65 6.02 -12.31
C PRO A 16 21.15 7.47 -12.24
N VAL A 17 20.53 8.26 -11.36
CA VAL A 17 20.90 9.66 -11.11
C VAL A 17 20.82 9.95 -9.62
N GLU A 18 21.55 10.97 -9.18
CA GLU A 18 21.36 11.55 -7.85
C GLU A 18 20.40 12.73 -7.93
N LEU A 19 19.41 12.73 -7.02
CA LEU A 19 18.37 13.74 -6.88
C LEU A 19 18.48 14.37 -5.50
N ASP A 20 18.03 15.61 -5.33
CA ASP A 20 17.89 16.19 -3.99
C ASP A 20 16.59 15.70 -3.34
N ALA A 21 16.70 15.00 -2.20
CA ALA A 21 15.58 14.36 -1.53
C ALA A 21 14.50 15.36 -1.09
N GLY A 22 14.89 16.54 -0.62
CA GLY A 22 13.97 17.62 -0.27
C GLY A 22 13.19 18.11 -1.49
N THR A 23 13.86 18.31 -2.62
CA THR A 23 13.21 18.69 -3.87
C THR A 23 12.21 17.63 -4.33
N VAL A 24 12.56 16.34 -4.20
CA VAL A 24 11.72 15.22 -4.61
C VAL A 24 10.48 15.04 -3.72
N PHE A 25 10.64 15.15 -2.39
CA PHE A 25 9.58 14.79 -1.44
C PHE A 25 8.81 15.99 -0.86
N SER A 26 9.45 17.15 -0.69
CA SER A 26 8.84 18.37 -0.14
C SER A 26 8.82 19.56 -1.10
N GLY A 27 9.46 19.45 -2.27
CA GLY A 27 9.60 20.54 -3.23
C GLY A 27 10.63 21.60 -2.85
N THR A 28 11.32 21.45 -1.73
CA THR A 28 12.34 22.42 -1.25
C THR A 28 13.70 21.73 -1.10
N PRO A 29 14.79 22.26 -1.69
CA PRO A 29 16.11 21.64 -1.60
C PRO A 29 16.56 21.41 -0.16
N SER A 30 17.07 20.21 0.11
CA SER A 30 17.56 19.82 1.44
C SER A 30 19.09 19.67 1.52
N GLY A 31 19.76 19.58 0.37
CA GLY A 31 21.18 19.22 0.26
C GLY A 31 21.46 17.73 0.47
N ARG A 32 20.44 16.91 0.81
CA ARG A 32 20.58 15.46 0.95
C ARG A 32 20.30 14.78 -0.39
N MET A 33 21.30 14.09 -0.92
CA MET A 33 21.17 13.37 -2.18
C MET A 33 20.51 12.00 -1.99
N ILE A 34 19.72 11.59 -2.97
CA ILE A 34 19.04 10.29 -3.04
C ILE A 34 19.17 9.72 -4.45
N ARG A 35 19.40 8.41 -4.57
CA ARG A 35 19.48 7.75 -5.87
C ARG A 35 18.08 7.47 -6.43
N GLY A 36 17.89 7.76 -7.70
CA GLY A 36 16.69 7.44 -8.47
C GLY A 36 17.05 7.20 -9.94
N TYR A 37 16.07 7.30 -10.83
CA TYR A 37 16.28 7.20 -12.28
C TYR A 37 15.96 8.52 -12.98
N ALA A 38 16.68 8.80 -14.07
CA ALA A 38 16.51 10.03 -14.84
C ALA A 38 15.10 10.19 -15.43
N GLN A 39 14.48 9.07 -15.82
CA GLN A 39 13.17 9.03 -16.47
C GLN A 39 12.36 7.84 -15.95
N PRO A 40 11.02 7.97 -15.86
CA PRO A 40 10.15 6.85 -15.56
C PRO A 40 10.04 5.87 -16.74
N THR A 41 9.63 4.64 -16.44
CA THR A 41 9.31 3.60 -17.44
C THR A 41 7.84 3.20 -17.32
N ALA A 42 7.38 2.29 -18.20
CA ALA A 42 6.06 1.67 -18.07
C ALA A 42 5.85 0.92 -16.73
N TYR A 43 6.94 0.52 -16.06
CA TYR A 43 6.92 -0.15 -14.75
C TYR A 43 7.00 0.83 -13.57
N THR A 44 7.25 2.12 -13.82
CA THR A 44 7.27 3.14 -12.77
C THR A 44 5.83 3.48 -12.36
N PRO A 45 5.47 3.42 -11.07
CA PRO A 45 4.14 3.82 -10.62
C PRO A 45 3.86 5.28 -10.98
N LYS A 46 2.59 5.59 -11.29
CA LYS A 46 2.18 6.97 -11.55
C LYS A 46 2.23 7.79 -10.26
N VAL A 47 2.81 8.98 -10.35
CA VAL A 47 2.73 9.97 -9.28
C VAL A 47 1.27 10.36 -9.09
N ASP A 48 0.79 10.22 -7.86
CA ASP A 48 -0.51 10.74 -7.46
C ASP A 48 -0.31 12.17 -6.93
N PRO A 49 -0.83 13.20 -7.64
CA PRO A 49 -0.67 14.59 -7.23
C PRO A 49 -1.42 14.93 -5.94
N LEU A 50 -2.41 14.10 -5.56
CA LEU A 50 -3.17 14.27 -4.32
C LEU A 50 -2.52 13.54 -3.14
N TYR A 51 -1.53 12.66 -3.39
CA TYR A 51 -0.88 11.91 -2.32
C TYR A 51 -0.07 12.83 -1.41
N GLN A 52 -0.39 12.80 -0.12
CA GLN A 52 0.29 13.57 0.90
C GLN A 52 1.19 12.67 1.73
N PHE A 53 2.48 12.97 1.65
CA PHE A 53 3.43 12.44 2.58
C PHE A 53 3.24 13.01 3.98
N HIS A 54 3.42 12.15 4.97
CA HIS A 54 3.28 12.48 6.37
C HIS A 54 4.28 11.69 7.21
N GLU A 55 4.29 11.86 8.52
CA GLU A 55 5.36 11.35 9.39
C GLU A 55 5.63 9.84 9.33
N SER A 56 4.63 9.01 8.98
CA SER A 56 4.81 7.57 8.73
C SER A 56 5.74 7.27 7.54
N MET A 57 6.01 8.25 6.68
CA MET A 57 6.97 8.13 5.59
C MET A 57 8.42 8.10 6.06
N ARG A 58 8.71 8.57 7.29
CA ARG A 58 10.08 8.91 7.69
C ARG A 58 11.00 7.72 7.53
N ASP A 59 10.61 6.56 8.06
CA ASP A 59 11.47 5.38 8.04
C ASP A 59 11.62 4.82 6.62
N PRO A 60 10.55 4.65 5.81
CA PRO A 60 10.73 4.22 4.43
C PRO A 60 11.53 5.21 3.58
N ALA A 61 11.36 6.51 3.78
CA ALA A 61 12.14 7.52 3.07
C ALA A 61 13.64 7.48 3.46
N VAL A 62 13.94 7.27 4.74
CA VAL A 62 15.32 7.06 5.21
C VAL A 62 15.91 5.77 4.64
N TRP A 63 15.12 4.70 4.56
CA TRP A 63 15.54 3.46 3.93
C TRP A 63 15.86 3.64 2.44
N PHE A 64 15.05 4.40 1.70
CA PHE A 64 15.36 4.74 0.30
C PHE A 64 16.66 5.54 0.13
N LEU A 65 17.06 6.34 1.14
CA LEU A 65 18.35 7.05 1.14
C LEU A 65 19.54 6.11 1.31
N ASN A 66 19.44 5.15 2.23
CA ASN A 66 20.52 4.22 2.58
C ASN A 66 19.99 2.78 2.68
N PRO A 67 19.76 2.11 1.55
CA PRO A 67 19.23 0.75 1.53
C PRO A 67 20.35 -0.25 1.74
N SER A 68 20.42 -0.85 2.94
CA SER A 68 21.33 -1.96 3.26
C SER A 68 20.63 -3.32 3.16
N ASP A 69 19.41 -3.40 3.70
CA ASP A 69 18.66 -4.64 3.86
C ASP A 69 17.26 -4.50 3.25
N PRO A 70 16.56 -5.60 2.92
CA PRO A 70 15.14 -5.58 2.57
C PRO A 70 14.27 -4.81 3.58
N LEU A 71 13.22 -4.13 3.12
CA LEU A 71 12.28 -3.40 3.98
C LEU A 71 10.99 -4.21 4.20
N TYR A 72 10.56 -4.32 5.46
CA TYR A 72 9.28 -4.91 5.83
C TYR A 72 8.38 -3.84 6.45
N VAL A 73 7.30 -3.50 5.75
CA VAL A 73 6.36 -2.46 6.17
C VAL A 73 5.06 -3.10 6.64
N PHE A 74 4.78 -3.00 7.93
CA PHE A 74 3.57 -3.57 8.53
C PHE A 74 2.66 -2.51 9.14
N GLY A 75 1.44 -2.90 9.49
CA GLY A 75 0.44 -2.01 10.07
C GLY A 75 -0.97 -2.36 9.59
N PRO A 76 -2.01 -1.63 10.01
CA PRO A 76 -3.39 -2.04 9.76
C PRO A 76 -3.79 -2.00 8.28
N THR A 77 -4.86 -2.72 7.94
CA THR A 77 -5.38 -2.74 6.57
C THR A 77 -5.83 -1.35 6.13
N GLY A 78 -5.43 -0.96 4.91
CA GLY A 78 -5.80 0.35 4.36
C GLY A 78 -5.20 1.56 5.08
N SER A 79 -4.09 1.39 5.82
CA SER A 79 -3.28 2.50 6.37
C SER A 79 -2.40 3.19 5.33
N GLY A 80 -2.23 2.59 4.15
CA GLY A 80 -1.51 3.19 3.03
C GLY A 80 -0.10 2.63 2.76
N LYS A 81 0.32 1.54 3.41
CA LYS A 81 1.63 0.87 3.24
C LYS A 81 2.08 0.72 1.79
N THR A 82 1.32 0.00 0.96
CA THR A 82 1.62 -0.22 -0.46
C THR A 82 1.64 1.09 -1.26
N SER A 83 0.73 2.01 -0.93
CA SER A 83 0.66 3.32 -1.60
C SER A 83 1.87 4.19 -1.27
N LEU A 84 2.35 4.16 -0.02
CA LEU A 84 3.54 4.86 0.43
C LEU A 84 4.77 4.43 -0.37
N ILE A 85 5.03 3.12 -0.46
CA ILE A 85 6.17 2.59 -1.22
C ILE A 85 6.07 2.94 -2.70
N LYS A 86 4.90 2.76 -3.32
CA LYS A 86 4.68 3.11 -4.72
C LYS A 86 4.86 4.61 -4.98
N GLN A 87 4.46 5.48 -4.06
CA GLN A 87 4.54 6.93 -4.21
C GLN A 87 5.95 7.48 -3.93
N LEU A 88 6.73 6.83 -3.07
CA LEU A 88 8.18 7.06 -2.94
C LEU A 88 8.90 6.66 -4.23
N ALA A 89 8.65 5.44 -4.72
CA ALA A 89 9.25 4.92 -5.94
C ALA A 89 8.89 5.79 -7.16
N ALA A 90 7.62 6.21 -7.30
CA ALA A 90 7.16 7.07 -8.39
C ALA A 90 7.96 8.38 -8.47
N ARG A 91 8.24 9.00 -7.33
CA ARG A 91 8.97 10.28 -7.28
C ARG A 91 10.47 10.14 -7.54
N LEU A 92 11.01 8.94 -7.36
CA LEU A 92 12.39 8.58 -7.70
C LEU A 92 12.50 7.88 -9.07
N ASN A 93 11.40 7.82 -9.83
CA ASN A 93 11.27 7.10 -11.10
C ASN A 93 11.62 5.60 -11.05
N PHE A 94 11.57 4.99 -9.87
CA PHE A 94 11.86 3.57 -9.69
C PHE A 94 10.82 2.68 -10.39
N PRO A 95 11.22 1.72 -11.25
CA PRO A 95 10.31 0.70 -11.73
C PRO A 95 9.94 -0.23 -10.57
N VAL A 96 8.65 -0.53 -10.42
CA VAL A 96 8.11 -1.35 -9.33
C VAL A 96 7.46 -2.60 -9.89
N PHE A 97 7.96 -3.75 -9.48
CA PHE A 97 7.40 -5.07 -9.77
C PHE A 97 6.60 -5.53 -8.55
N CYS A 98 5.29 -5.25 -8.58
CA CYS A 98 4.39 -5.53 -7.47
C CYS A 98 3.71 -6.90 -7.66
N VAL A 99 3.84 -7.79 -6.67
CA VAL A 99 3.13 -9.07 -6.60
C VAL A 99 2.36 -9.11 -5.30
N ASN A 100 1.09 -9.50 -5.35
CA ASN A 100 0.30 -9.74 -4.14
C ASN A 100 0.45 -11.22 -3.74
N ALA A 101 0.90 -11.46 -2.52
CA ALA A 101 1.03 -12.80 -1.98
C ALA A 101 -0.32 -13.42 -1.66
N HIS A 102 -0.38 -14.74 -1.82
CA HIS A 102 -1.52 -15.58 -1.47
C HIS A 102 -1.01 -17.00 -1.22
N GLY A 103 -1.81 -17.85 -0.56
CA GLY A 103 -1.43 -19.23 -0.21
C GLY A 103 -1.25 -20.21 -1.38
N ARG A 104 -1.17 -19.72 -2.62
CA ARG A 104 -0.86 -20.51 -3.83
C ARG A 104 0.27 -19.91 -4.65
N LEU A 105 0.87 -18.82 -4.17
CA LEU A 105 1.95 -18.15 -4.87
C LEU A 105 3.20 -19.03 -4.70
N GLU A 106 3.82 -19.39 -5.81
CA GLU A 106 5.02 -20.23 -5.81
C GLU A 106 6.27 -19.41 -6.14
N PHE A 107 7.45 -19.93 -5.78
CA PHE A 107 8.71 -19.25 -6.07
C PHE A 107 8.93 -19.04 -7.59
N GLN A 108 8.46 -19.98 -8.43
CA GLN A 108 8.52 -19.87 -9.89
C GLN A 108 7.66 -18.72 -10.44
N ASP A 109 6.56 -18.35 -9.78
CA ASP A 109 5.76 -17.19 -10.19
C ASP A 109 6.54 -15.88 -10.03
N LEU A 110 7.49 -15.84 -9.09
CA LEU A 110 8.34 -14.69 -8.80
C LEU A 110 9.57 -14.65 -9.71
N VAL A 111 10.23 -15.78 -9.91
CA VAL A 111 11.50 -15.90 -10.64
C VAL A 111 11.28 -16.01 -12.15
N GLY A 112 10.27 -16.77 -12.57
CA GLY A 112 10.02 -17.09 -13.97
C GLY A 112 9.87 -18.59 -14.21
N HIS A 113 9.45 -18.93 -15.44
CA HIS A 113 9.22 -20.32 -15.86
C HIS A 113 9.46 -20.48 -17.36
N LEU A 114 9.62 -21.73 -17.80
CA LEU A 114 9.64 -22.05 -19.24
C LEU A 114 8.23 -21.94 -19.82
N SER A 115 8.10 -21.18 -20.90
CA SER A 115 6.85 -20.95 -21.60
C SER A 115 7.00 -21.28 -23.10
N VAL A 116 5.94 -21.76 -23.74
CA VAL A 116 5.95 -21.96 -25.19
C VAL A 116 5.63 -20.63 -25.87
N GLN A 117 6.63 -20.07 -26.55
CA GLN A 117 6.49 -18.85 -27.33
C GLN A 117 6.68 -19.19 -28.82
N GLN A 118 5.65 -18.95 -29.62
CA GLN A 118 5.65 -19.18 -31.08
C GLN A 118 6.14 -20.59 -31.48
N GLY A 119 5.78 -21.62 -30.71
CA GLY A 119 6.16 -23.01 -30.98
C GLY A 119 7.55 -23.43 -30.51
N SER A 120 8.27 -22.55 -29.80
CA SER A 120 9.55 -22.85 -29.16
C SER A 120 9.48 -22.64 -27.64
N MET A 121 10.22 -23.46 -26.88
CA MET A 121 10.37 -23.24 -25.44
C MET A 121 11.29 -22.05 -25.21
N ALA A 122 10.82 -21.04 -24.48
CA ALA A 122 11.57 -19.86 -24.09
C ALA A 122 11.35 -19.57 -22.60
N TYR A 123 12.42 -19.21 -21.90
CA TYR A 123 12.32 -18.81 -20.50
C TYR A 123 11.69 -17.42 -20.38
N GLN A 124 10.66 -17.32 -19.55
CA GLN A 124 9.98 -16.06 -19.26
C GLN A 124 10.34 -15.64 -17.83
N TYR A 125 11.08 -14.54 -17.72
CA TYR A 125 11.46 -13.99 -16.41
C TYR A 125 10.24 -13.44 -15.66
N GLY A 126 10.19 -13.77 -14.38
CA GLY A 126 9.21 -13.27 -13.44
C GLY A 126 9.60 -11.90 -12.86
N PRO A 127 8.68 -11.29 -12.10
CA PRO A 127 8.82 -9.95 -11.54
C PRO A 127 10.05 -9.77 -10.64
N LEU A 128 10.41 -10.78 -9.84
CA LEU A 128 11.59 -10.72 -8.99
C LEU A 128 12.87 -10.73 -9.82
N ALA A 129 13.00 -11.66 -10.76
CA ALA A 129 14.17 -11.74 -11.63
C ALA A 129 14.38 -10.47 -12.46
N LEU A 130 13.29 -9.89 -12.98
CA LEU A 130 13.33 -8.61 -13.71
C LEU A 130 13.77 -7.45 -12.81
N ALA A 131 13.23 -7.35 -11.59
CA ALA A 131 13.62 -6.33 -10.63
C ALA A 131 15.11 -6.45 -10.27
N MET A 132 15.58 -7.67 -9.96
CA MET A 132 16.98 -7.94 -9.63
C MET A 132 17.92 -7.58 -10.78
N ARG A 133 17.60 -8.01 -12.00
CA ARG A 133 18.46 -7.78 -13.18
C ARG A 133 18.56 -6.30 -13.56
N HIS A 134 17.45 -5.57 -13.52
CA HIS A 134 17.36 -4.21 -14.07
C HIS A 134 17.39 -3.10 -13.01
N GLY A 135 17.62 -3.44 -11.74
CA GLY A 135 17.66 -2.43 -10.66
C GLY A 135 16.30 -1.85 -10.30
N GLY A 136 15.25 -2.67 -10.33
CA GLY A 136 13.92 -2.28 -9.90
C GLY A 136 13.66 -2.53 -8.42
N LEU A 137 12.50 -2.04 -7.97
CA LEU A 137 11.96 -2.37 -6.67
C LEU A 137 10.99 -3.55 -6.83
N PHE A 138 11.30 -4.68 -6.20
CA PHE A 138 10.37 -5.77 -6.03
C PHE A 138 9.52 -5.52 -4.78
N LEU A 139 8.20 -5.45 -4.96
CA LEU A 139 7.24 -5.20 -3.90
C LEU A 139 6.34 -6.43 -3.74
N LEU A 140 6.53 -7.15 -2.65
CA LEU A 140 5.71 -8.31 -2.28
C LEU A 140 4.65 -7.87 -1.26
N ASP A 141 3.44 -7.64 -1.76
CA ASP A 141 2.31 -7.19 -0.94
C ASP A 141 1.63 -8.35 -0.21
N GLU A 142 1.11 -8.09 0.99
CA GLU A 142 0.50 -9.10 1.87
C GLU A 142 1.42 -10.30 2.17
N PHE A 143 2.71 -10.06 2.44
CA PHE A 143 3.73 -11.09 2.69
C PHE A 143 3.33 -12.09 3.79
N ASP A 144 2.55 -11.64 4.77
CA ASP A 144 1.99 -12.48 5.82
C ASP A 144 0.98 -13.52 5.31
N LEU A 145 0.50 -13.45 4.06
CA LEU A 145 -0.32 -14.49 3.42
C LEU A 145 0.51 -15.52 2.64
N LEU A 146 1.83 -15.32 2.55
CA LEU A 146 2.72 -16.22 1.82
C LEU A 146 2.95 -17.52 2.60
N ASP A 147 2.92 -18.64 1.89
CA ASP A 147 3.27 -19.92 2.48
C ASP A 147 4.73 -19.91 2.99
N PRO A 148 5.02 -20.38 4.21
CA PRO A 148 6.36 -20.36 4.79
C PRO A 148 7.43 -21.06 3.95
N SER A 149 7.07 -22.10 3.17
CA SER A 149 8.02 -22.78 2.29
C SER A 149 8.43 -21.90 1.10
N THR A 150 7.49 -21.12 0.56
CA THR A 150 7.79 -20.13 -0.50
C THR A 150 8.58 -18.96 0.06
N ALA A 151 8.24 -18.48 1.27
CA ALA A 151 9.02 -17.47 1.97
C ALA A 151 10.48 -17.92 2.19
N ALA A 152 10.69 -19.19 2.54
CA ALA A 152 12.04 -19.74 2.72
C ALA A 152 12.86 -19.73 1.42
N GLY A 153 12.23 -19.89 0.26
CA GLY A 153 12.87 -19.75 -1.05
C GLY A 153 13.43 -18.35 -1.31
N LEU A 154 12.90 -17.32 -0.65
CA LEU A 154 13.37 -15.94 -0.77
C LEU A 154 14.57 -15.63 0.15
N ASN A 155 14.91 -16.49 1.12
CA ASN A 155 15.96 -16.20 2.11
C ASN A 155 17.29 -15.80 1.49
N SER A 156 17.76 -16.52 0.47
CA SER A 156 19.02 -16.17 -0.22
C SER A 156 18.96 -14.80 -0.90
N ILE A 157 17.79 -14.42 -1.42
CA ILE A 157 17.59 -13.11 -2.06
C ILE A 157 17.57 -12.00 -1.01
N LEU A 158 16.95 -12.27 0.14
CA LEU A 158 16.94 -11.36 1.28
C LEU A 158 18.35 -11.17 1.88
N ASP A 159 19.20 -12.19 1.81
CA ASP A 159 20.64 -12.12 2.16
C ASP A 159 21.49 -11.38 1.10
N GLY A 160 20.89 -10.93 0.00
CA GLY A 160 21.60 -10.27 -1.11
C GLY A 160 22.40 -11.22 -2.00
N SER A 161 22.15 -12.53 -1.94
CA SER A 161 22.82 -13.51 -2.79
C SER A 161 22.32 -13.45 -4.25
N PRO A 162 23.13 -13.91 -5.22
CA PRO A 162 22.70 -14.03 -6.61
C PRO A 162 21.55 -15.02 -6.77
N LEU A 163 20.63 -14.72 -7.69
CA LEU A 163 19.54 -15.61 -8.07
C LEU A 163 20.04 -16.60 -9.14
N CYS A 164 20.10 -17.89 -8.79
CA CYS A 164 20.36 -18.95 -9.75
C CYS A 164 19.06 -19.48 -10.34
N ILE A 165 19.01 -19.62 -11.67
CA ILE A 165 17.85 -20.12 -12.42
C ILE A 165 18.26 -21.41 -13.16
N PRO A 166 18.16 -22.59 -12.51
CA PRO A 166 18.54 -23.87 -13.11
C PRO A 166 17.80 -24.18 -14.42
N GLU A 167 16.51 -23.83 -14.48
CA GLU A 167 15.62 -24.07 -15.63
C GLU A 167 16.02 -23.28 -16.87
N ASN A 168 16.74 -22.16 -16.69
CA ASN A 168 17.29 -21.34 -17.77
C ASN A 168 18.77 -21.65 -18.02
N GLY A 169 19.15 -22.93 -17.96
CA GLY A 169 20.53 -23.37 -18.19
C GLY A 169 21.51 -23.00 -17.08
N GLY A 170 21.02 -22.76 -15.86
CA GLY A 170 21.85 -22.37 -14.71
C GLY A 170 22.30 -20.91 -14.75
N GLU A 171 21.49 -20.04 -15.36
CA GLU A 171 21.76 -18.60 -15.37
C GLU A 171 21.87 -18.06 -13.93
N ILE A 172 22.81 -17.14 -13.72
CA ILE A 172 22.99 -16.43 -12.46
C ILE A 172 22.69 -14.95 -12.67
N ILE A 173 21.73 -14.41 -11.91
CA ILE A 173 21.39 -12.99 -11.88
C ILE A 173 21.96 -12.39 -10.60
N GLU A 174 23.01 -11.60 -10.75
CA GLU A 174 23.54 -10.75 -9.69
C GLU A 174 22.53 -9.62 -9.38
N PRO A 175 22.23 -9.31 -8.11
CA PRO A 175 21.36 -8.20 -7.78
C PRO A 175 22.01 -6.89 -8.24
N HIS A 176 21.32 -6.14 -9.10
CA HIS A 176 21.77 -4.82 -9.52
C HIS A 176 21.92 -3.88 -8.31
N GLU A 177 22.86 -2.93 -8.32
CA GLU A 177 23.10 -2.01 -7.17
C GLU A 177 21.88 -1.17 -6.77
N MET A 178 20.99 -0.91 -7.72
CA MET A 178 19.72 -0.23 -7.52
C MET A 178 18.57 -1.18 -7.15
N PHE A 179 18.78 -2.50 -7.10
CA PHE A 179 17.73 -3.45 -6.70
C PHE A 179 17.27 -3.19 -5.27
N ARG A 180 15.95 -3.26 -5.06
CA ARG A 180 15.30 -3.03 -3.78
C ARG A 180 14.26 -4.12 -3.53
N PHE A 181 14.24 -4.69 -2.33
CA PHE A 181 13.20 -5.62 -1.90
C PHE A 181 12.35 -4.97 -0.82
N VAL A 182 11.04 -4.91 -1.04
CA VAL A 182 10.08 -4.45 -0.04
C VAL A 182 8.95 -5.48 0.12
N ALA A 183 8.65 -5.83 1.36
CA ALA A 183 7.46 -6.59 1.73
C ALA A 183 6.49 -5.67 2.48
N THR A 184 5.19 -5.80 2.19
CA THR A 184 4.13 -5.18 3.01
C THR A 184 3.28 -6.26 3.66
N ALA A 185 2.82 -6.03 4.89
CA ALA A 185 2.03 -7.00 5.66
C ALA A 185 1.04 -6.32 6.61
N ASN A 186 0.05 -7.05 7.10
CA ASN A 186 -0.83 -6.56 8.16
C ASN A 186 -0.27 -6.84 9.55
N THR A 187 0.51 -7.93 9.71
CA THR A 187 1.21 -8.28 10.96
C THR A 187 2.70 -7.97 10.88
N ASN A 188 3.38 -7.97 12.02
CA ASN A 188 4.84 -7.81 12.13
C ASN A 188 5.62 -9.12 11.87
N GLY A 189 5.02 -10.09 11.16
CA GLY A 189 5.55 -11.44 10.99
C GLY A 189 5.23 -12.42 12.12
N GLY A 190 4.68 -11.94 13.24
CA GLY A 190 4.08 -12.77 14.29
C GLY A 190 2.75 -13.40 13.84
N SER A 191 2.18 -14.25 14.70
CA SER A 191 0.75 -14.59 14.58
C SER A 191 -0.08 -13.35 14.89
N ASP A 192 -1.19 -13.16 14.18
CA ASP A 192 -2.19 -12.19 14.58
C ASP A 192 -2.79 -12.58 15.94
N GLU A 193 -2.27 -11.98 17.01
CA GLU A 193 -2.73 -12.21 18.38
C GLU A 193 -4.15 -11.69 18.61
N THR A 194 -4.63 -10.78 17.75
CA THR A 194 -5.96 -10.17 17.84
C THR A 194 -7.06 -10.99 17.16
N GLY A 195 -6.70 -11.89 16.25
CA GLY A 195 -7.64 -12.66 15.41
C GLY A 195 -8.41 -11.83 14.37
N LEU A 196 -8.05 -10.56 14.18
CA LEU A 196 -8.69 -9.60 13.29
C LEU A 196 -8.31 -9.78 11.81
N TYR A 197 -7.16 -10.40 11.52
CA TYR A 197 -6.62 -10.64 10.19
C TYR A 197 -6.68 -12.12 9.84
N GLN A 198 -7.80 -12.52 9.24
CA GLN A 198 -7.99 -13.91 8.80
C GLN A 198 -7.00 -14.28 7.69
N GLY A 199 -6.36 -15.44 7.85
CA GLY A 199 -5.48 -16.02 6.83
C GLY A 199 -4.01 -15.61 6.92
N THR A 200 -3.64 -14.71 7.83
CA THR A 200 -2.22 -14.39 8.07
C THR A 200 -1.49 -15.59 8.68
N LEU A 201 -0.33 -15.90 8.11
CA LEU A 201 0.55 -16.97 8.51
C LEU A 201 1.74 -16.38 9.28
N ARG A 202 2.04 -16.97 10.44
CA ARG A 202 3.24 -16.62 11.19
C ARG A 202 4.47 -16.91 10.33
N GLN A 203 5.32 -15.91 10.18
CA GLN A 203 6.55 -16.03 9.41
C GLN A 203 7.69 -16.54 10.29
N ASN A 204 8.70 -17.15 9.65
CA ASN A 204 9.87 -17.63 10.36
C ASN A 204 10.70 -16.44 10.86
N LEU A 205 11.11 -16.47 12.13
CA LEU A 205 11.99 -15.45 12.74
C LEU A 205 13.27 -15.23 11.91
N ALA A 206 13.83 -16.28 11.33
CA ALA A 206 15.01 -16.16 10.48
C ALA A 206 14.73 -15.30 9.23
N ALA A 207 13.56 -15.44 8.61
CA ALA A 207 13.19 -14.59 7.47
C ALA A 207 13.01 -13.14 7.93
N MET A 208 12.37 -12.92 9.08
CA MET A 208 12.12 -11.59 9.64
C MET A 208 13.40 -10.85 10.05
N ASP A 209 14.42 -11.55 10.54
CA ASP A 209 15.72 -10.98 10.96
C ASP A 209 16.51 -10.35 9.79
N ARG A 210 16.15 -10.67 8.55
CA ARG A 210 16.75 -10.11 7.33
C ARG A 210 16.12 -8.80 6.88
N PHE A 211 15.07 -8.34 7.55
CA PHE A 211 14.38 -7.11 7.20
C PHE A 211 14.68 -5.98 8.18
N VAL A 212 14.72 -4.77 7.65
CA VAL A 212 14.42 -3.57 8.44
C VAL A 212 12.90 -3.48 8.59
N LEU A 213 12.40 -3.43 9.82
CA LEU A 213 10.97 -3.32 10.10
C LEU A 213 10.54 -1.86 10.22
N CYS A 214 9.42 -1.51 9.58
CA CYS A 214 8.77 -0.21 9.69
C CYS A 214 7.28 -0.39 9.95
N GLU A 215 6.76 0.31 10.96
CA GLU A 215 5.33 0.34 11.26
C GLU A 215 4.68 1.57 10.60
N VAL A 216 3.62 1.32 9.82
CA VAL A 216 2.81 2.36 9.18
C VAL A 216 1.37 2.24 9.66
N GLY A 217 1.08 3.01 10.71
CA GLY A 217 -0.27 3.22 11.26
C GLY A 217 -1.13 4.14 10.39
N TYR A 218 -2.37 4.36 10.83
CA TYR A 218 -3.23 5.38 10.22
C TYR A 218 -2.63 6.78 10.41
N PRO A 219 -2.80 7.70 9.44
CA PRO A 219 -2.32 9.07 9.60
C PRO A 219 -2.98 9.76 10.79
N THR A 220 -2.34 10.79 11.35
CA THR A 220 -2.93 11.57 12.44
C THR A 220 -4.22 12.24 12.01
N PRO A 221 -5.12 12.59 12.95
CA PRO A 221 -6.39 13.25 12.63
C PRO A 221 -6.23 14.49 11.74
N LEU A 222 -5.21 15.32 11.99
CA LEU A 222 -4.92 16.49 11.18
C LEU A 222 -4.58 16.10 9.74
N ILE A 223 -3.73 15.09 9.53
CA ILE A 223 -3.38 14.63 8.19
C ILE A 223 -4.60 14.05 7.47
N GLU A 224 -5.42 13.25 8.14
CA GLU A 224 -6.64 12.71 7.54
C GLU A 224 -7.62 13.80 7.12
N GLN A 225 -7.76 14.88 7.90
CA GLN A 225 -8.57 16.04 7.51
C GLN A 225 -8.06 16.71 6.23
N HIS A 226 -6.74 16.83 6.06
CA HIS A 226 -6.13 17.37 4.83
C HIS A 226 -6.28 16.40 3.64
N ILE A 227 -6.20 15.09 3.89
CA ILE A 227 -6.50 14.07 2.86
C ILE A 227 -7.96 14.20 2.41
N LEU A 228 -8.90 14.40 3.34
CA LEU A 228 -10.30 14.62 3.01
C LEU A 228 -10.52 15.96 2.29
N GLU A 229 -9.79 17.02 2.65
CA GLU A 229 -9.83 18.30 1.94
C GLU A 229 -9.52 18.16 0.45
N ARG A 230 -8.48 17.40 0.12
CA ARG A 230 -8.05 17.23 -1.27
C ARG A 230 -8.93 16.27 -2.05
N SER A 231 -9.40 15.20 -1.41
CA SER A 231 -10.21 14.17 -2.05
C SER A 231 -11.69 14.56 -2.18
N ALA A 232 -12.19 15.39 -1.27
CA ALA A 232 -13.58 15.85 -1.21
C ALA A 232 -13.63 17.36 -0.83
N PRO A 233 -13.13 18.26 -1.70
CA PRO A 233 -12.96 19.69 -1.36
C PRO A 233 -14.26 20.44 -1.10
N ALA A 234 -15.39 19.94 -1.62
CA ALA A 234 -16.71 20.51 -1.36
C ALA A 234 -17.28 20.14 0.03
N LEU A 235 -16.58 19.27 0.78
CA LEU A 235 -17.00 18.87 2.12
C LEU A 235 -16.51 19.90 3.17
N PRO A 236 -17.39 20.47 4.00
CA PRO A 236 -17.02 21.44 5.03
C PRO A 236 -16.01 20.89 6.01
N THR A 237 -15.21 21.80 6.55
CA THR A 237 -14.15 21.48 7.51
C THR A 237 -14.72 20.79 8.75
N GLU A 238 -15.85 21.27 9.27
CA GLU A 238 -16.52 20.71 10.45
C GLU A 238 -16.95 19.26 10.21
N LEU A 239 -17.49 18.97 9.02
CA LEU A 239 -17.91 17.62 8.65
C LEU A 239 -16.69 16.69 8.47
N ARG A 240 -15.59 17.19 7.87
CA ARG A 240 -14.32 16.45 7.78
C ARG A 240 -13.77 16.11 9.16
N GLU A 241 -13.77 17.06 10.09
CA GLU A 241 -13.34 16.84 11.47
C GLU A 241 -14.19 15.77 12.19
N LEU A 242 -15.52 15.83 12.06
CA LEU A 242 -16.42 14.85 12.66
C LEU A 242 -16.22 13.45 12.06
N MET A 243 -16.07 13.34 10.74
CA MET A 243 -15.79 12.07 10.07
C MET A 243 -14.48 11.44 10.55
N VAL A 244 -13.44 12.24 10.73
CA VAL A 244 -12.14 11.77 11.25
C VAL A 244 -12.26 11.34 12.72
N LYS A 245 -12.95 12.12 13.56
CA LYS A 245 -13.17 11.73 14.97
C LYS A 245 -13.98 10.42 15.06
N PHE A 246 -15.05 10.30 14.28
CA PHE A 246 -15.84 9.06 14.17
C PHE A 246 -14.95 7.88 13.75
N ALA A 247 -14.13 8.03 12.70
CA ALA A 247 -13.26 6.97 12.23
C ALA A 247 -12.25 6.51 13.30
N ASN A 248 -11.71 7.44 14.10
CA ASN A 248 -10.81 7.10 15.19
C ASN A 248 -11.52 6.35 16.35
N GLU A 249 -12.73 6.76 16.75
CA GLU A 249 -13.50 6.00 17.76
C GLU A 249 -13.84 4.59 17.28
N VAL A 250 -14.15 4.41 15.98
CA VAL A 250 -14.34 3.08 15.39
C VAL A 250 -13.04 2.25 15.42
N ARG A 251 -11.88 2.85 15.13
CA ARG A 251 -10.58 2.14 15.21
C ARG A 251 -10.24 1.73 16.65
N GLU A 252 -10.51 2.58 17.63
CA GLU A 252 -10.31 2.26 19.05
C GLU A 252 -11.19 1.08 19.48
N LYS A 253 -12.46 1.09 19.07
CA LYS A 253 -13.38 -0.04 19.34
C LYS A 253 -12.98 -1.33 18.62
N PHE A 254 -12.36 -1.24 17.44
CA PHE A 254 -11.85 -2.40 16.72
C PHE A 254 -10.63 -3.02 17.40
N MET A 255 -9.76 -2.20 18.01
CA MET A 255 -8.57 -2.66 18.73
C MET A 255 -8.86 -3.09 20.19
N GLY A 256 -10.04 -2.76 20.72
CA GLY A 256 -10.43 -3.08 22.08
C GLY A 256 -10.76 -4.55 22.28
N GLU A 257 -10.35 -5.12 23.41
CA GLU A 257 -10.79 -6.45 23.86
C GLU A 257 -11.97 -6.29 24.86
N GLY A 258 -13.11 -6.93 24.60
CA GLY A 258 -14.26 -6.96 25.54
C GLY A 258 -15.63 -6.59 24.96
N GLU A 259 -16.60 -6.33 25.83
CA GLU A 259 -17.96 -5.91 25.45
C GLU A 259 -17.91 -4.57 24.67
N GLY A 260 -18.32 -4.61 23.40
CA GLY A 260 -18.34 -3.44 22.52
C GLY A 260 -17.18 -3.37 21.51
N ALA A 261 -16.35 -4.42 21.44
CA ALA A 261 -15.43 -4.62 20.33
C ALA A 261 -16.22 -4.80 19.02
N ILE A 262 -15.70 -4.25 17.93
CA ILE A 262 -16.32 -4.36 16.60
C ILE A 262 -15.40 -5.10 15.64
N GLU A 263 -15.98 -5.86 14.71
CA GLU A 263 -15.22 -6.69 13.75
C GLU A 263 -14.78 -5.94 12.49
N VAL A 264 -15.15 -4.66 12.34
CA VAL A 264 -14.76 -3.83 11.20
C VAL A 264 -13.98 -2.60 11.63
N THR A 265 -12.90 -2.28 10.89
CA THR A 265 -12.08 -1.09 11.12
C THR A 265 -12.39 0.02 10.10
N PHE A 266 -12.23 1.28 10.53
CA PHE A 266 -12.40 2.44 9.65
C PHE A 266 -11.08 2.83 8.97
N SER A 267 -10.67 2.11 7.93
CA SER A 267 -9.43 2.44 7.21
C SER A 267 -9.48 3.84 6.57
N THR A 268 -8.32 4.47 6.33
CA THR A 268 -8.23 5.75 5.58
C THR A 268 -8.86 5.62 4.19
N ARG A 269 -8.77 4.44 3.55
CA ARG A 269 -9.48 4.13 2.29
C ARG A 269 -10.99 4.22 2.44
N SER A 270 -11.55 3.65 3.51
CA SER A 270 -12.99 3.75 3.79
C SER A 270 -13.39 5.20 4.10
N LEU A 271 -12.52 5.96 4.77
CA LEU A 271 -12.76 7.36 5.13
C LEU A 271 -12.84 8.27 3.90
N ILE A 272 -11.88 8.15 2.98
CA ILE A 272 -11.90 8.85 1.68
C ILE A 272 -13.17 8.48 0.90
N ARG A 273 -13.51 7.19 0.84
CA ARG A 273 -14.73 6.72 0.18
C ARG A 273 -15.99 7.30 0.82
N TRP A 274 -16.05 7.37 2.15
CA TRP A 274 -17.19 7.92 2.86
C TRP A 274 -17.39 9.40 2.53
N ALA A 275 -16.31 10.18 2.45
CA ALA A 275 -16.36 11.60 2.09
C ALA A 275 -16.85 11.79 0.64
N ASP A 276 -16.26 11.07 -0.31
CA ASP A 276 -16.67 11.11 -1.73
C ASP A 276 -18.14 10.71 -1.90
N LEU A 277 -18.59 9.62 -1.26
CA LEU A 277 -19.98 9.18 -1.34
C LEU A 277 -20.94 10.18 -0.68
N THR A 278 -20.55 10.84 0.41
CA THR A 278 -21.37 11.87 1.08
C THR A 278 -21.67 13.04 0.14
N LEU A 279 -20.69 13.43 -0.69
CA LEU A 279 -20.89 14.45 -1.73
C LEU A 279 -21.78 13.94 -2.87
N ARG A 280 -21.54 12.71 -3.36
CA ARG A 280 -22.32 12.13 -4.47
C ARG A 280 -23.78 11.89 -4.09
N PHE A 281 -24.06 11.57 -2.83
CA PHE A 281 -25.40 11.32 -2.35
C PHE A 281 -26.11 12.56 -1.82
N GLN A 282 -25.57 13.77 -1.97
CA GLN A 282 -26.30 15.00 -1.62
C GLN A 282 -27.76 15.04 -2.11
N PRO A 283 -28.11 14.59 -3.34
CA PRO A 283 -29.49 14.60 -3.80
C PRO A 283 -30.46 13.74 -2.98
N VAL A 284 -29.99 12.74 -2.21
CA VAL A 284 -30.87 11.89 -1.37
C VAL A 284 -31.47 12.66 -0.19
N ALA A 285 -30.89 13.81 0.17
CA ALA A 285 -31.46 14.73 1.15
C ALA A 285 -32.89 15.17 0.77
N ARG A 286 -33.19 15.29 -0.54
CA ARG A 286 -34.54 15.59 -1.05
C ARG A 286 -35.59 14.53 -0.71
N GLN A 287 -35.15 13.33 -0.33
CA GLN A 287 -36.00 12.22 0.08
C GLN A 287 -36.07 12.07 1.62
N GLY A 288 -35.52 13.03 2.36
CA GLY A 288 -35.48 12.99 3.83
C GLY A 288 -34.39 12.06 4.39
N LEU A 289 -33.42 11.63 3.58
CA LEU A 289 -32.30 10.81 4.00
C LEU A 289 -31.05 11.67 4.23
N GLN A 290 -30.33 11.44 5.33
CA GLN A 290 -29.06 12.11 5.57
C GLN A 290 -27.95 11.53 4.68
N PRO A 291 -27.32 12.31 3.78
CA PRO A 291 -26.30 11.81 2.87
C PRO A 291 -25.11 11.16 3.59
N VAL A 292 -24.67 11.74 4.71
CA VAL A 292 -23.56 11.22 5.52
C VAL A 292 -23.84 9.82 6.08
N MET A 293 -25.05 9.60 6.62
CA MET A 293 -25.48 8.29 7.13
C MET A 293 -25.66 7.29 5.99
N TYR A 294 -26.26 7.73 4.89
CA TYR A 294 -26.50 6.90 3.70
C TYR A 294 -25.19 6.43 3.05
N ALA A 295 -24.16 7.28 3.09
CA ALA A 295 -22.82 6.98 2.62
C ALA A 295 -22.05 6.06 3.58
N LEU A 296 -22.26 6.18 4.90
CA LEU A 296 -21.59 5.37 5.92
C LEU A 296 -21.86 3.86 5.72
N ASP A 297 -23.11 3.51 5.44
CA ASP A 297 -23.52 2.12 5.16
C ASP A 297 -22.70 1.52 4.01
N ARG A 298 -22.52 2.28 2.92
CA ARG A 298 -21.79 1.85 1.73
C ARG A 298 -20.28 1.86 1.91
N ALA A 299 -19.78 2.77 2.73
CA ALA A 299 -18.35 2.91 2.98
C ALA A 299 -17.83 1.84 3.95
N LEU A 300 -18.61 1.50 4.98
CA LEU A 300 -18.20 0.59 6.04
C LEU A 300 -19.32 -0.36 6.50
N ALA A 301 -20.49 0.17 6.89
CA ALA A 301 -21.40 -0.57 7.76
C ALA A 301 -22.04 -1.81 7.13
N PHE A 302 -22.14 -1.90 5.79
CA PHE A 302 -22.58 -3.13 5.11
C PHE A 302 -21.61 -4.31 5.22
N ARG A 303 -20.35 -4.07 5.64
CA ARG A 303 -19.38 -5.15 5.92
C ARG A 303 -19.52 -5.71 7.32
N ALA A 304 -20.24 -5.02 8.19
CA ALA A 304 -20.42 -5.39 9.58
C ALA A 304 -21.59 -6.38 9.74
N CYS A 305 -21.54 -7.17 10.81
CA CYS A 305 -22.67 -7.91 11.33
C CYS A 305 -23.79 -6.95 11.77
N ARG A 306 -24.97 -7.49 12.06
CA ARG A 306 -26.15 -6.68 12.35
C ARG A 306 -25.96 -5.84 13.61
N GLU A 307 -25.34 -6.44 14.62
CA GLU A 307 -25.05 -5.88 15.92
C GLU A 307 -24.08 -4.70 15.78
N THR A 308 -22.92 -4.92 15.15
CA THR A 308 -21.92 -3.88 14.89
C THR A 308 -22.46 -2.78 13.99
N ARG A 309 -23.28 -3.12 12.99
CA ARG A 309 -23.94 -2.10 12.15
C ARG A 309 -24.86 -1.20 12.96
N ALA A 310 -25.64 -1.76 13.89
CA ALA A 310 -26.48 -0.96 14.78
C ALA A 310 -25.64 -0.04 15.68
N MET A 311 -24.53 -0.55 16.23
CA MET A 311 -23.59 0.26 17.01
C MET A 311 -22.96 1.40 16.19
N LEU A 312 -22.57 1.13 14.94
CA LEU A 312 -22.05 2.15 14.03
C LEU A 312 -23.07 3.25 13.76
N HIS A 313 -24.35 2.90 13.62
CA HIS A 313 -25.44 3.86 13.43
C HIS A 313 -25.71 4.69 14.67
N GLU A 314 -25.75 4.08 15.85
CA GLU A 314 -25.90 4.78 17.12
C GLU A 314 -24.73 5.75 17.35
N LEU A 315 -23.51 5.27 17.11
CA LEU A 315 -22.31 6.10 17.15
C LEU A 315 -22.44 7.28 16.17
N ALA A 316 -22.87 7.04 14.93
CA ALA A 316 -22.94 8.08 13.92
C ALA A 316 -24.01 9.12 14.25
N GLN A 317 -25.16 8.72 14.81
CA GLN A 317 -26.18 9.66 15.29
C GLN A 317 -25.66 10.62 16.37
N ARG A 318 -24.74 10.16 17.24
CA ARG A 318 -24.09 11.02 18.25
C ARG A 318 -23.18 12.08 17.63
N TYR A 319 -22.51 11.77 16.52
CA TYR A 319 -21.60 12.68 15.82
C TYR A 319 -22.30 13.62 14.84
N PHE A 320 -23.28 13.10 14.10
CA PHE A 320 -23.95 13.79 12.99
C PHE A 320 -25.42 14.03 13.36
N SER A 321 -25.66 15.04 14.19
CA SER A 321 -27.01 15.49 14.53
C SER A 321 -27.73 16.02 13.28
N LEU A 322 -29.07 16.01 13.26
CA LEU A 322 -29.92 16.43 12.13
C LEU A 322 -29.59 17.82 11.54
N GLU A 323 -28.93 18.70 12.30
CA GLU A 323 -28.55 20.06 11.88
C GLU A 323 -27.21 20.15 11.12
N THR A 324 -26.40 19.08 11.07
CA THR A 324 -25.10 19.08 10.34
C THR A 324 -25.24 18.88 8.83
N ASP A 325 -26.46 19.06 8.29
CA ASP A 325 -26.70 18.93 6.86
C ASP A 325 -26.06 20.09 6.09
N LEU A 326 -25.46 19.74 4.94
CA LEU A 326 -24.91 20.70 4.01
C LEU A 326 -26.05 21.60 3.53
N GLY A 327 -26.11 22.82 4.07
CA GLY A 327 -27.11 23.82 3.73
C GLY A 327 -27.17 24.01 2.22
N GLU A 328 -28.37 23.79 1.67
CA GLU A 328 -28.79 23.86 0.26
C GLU A 328 -27.92 23.11 -0.78
N PRO A 329 -28.55 22.48 -1.78
CA PRO A 329 -27.81 21.81 -2.84
C PRO A 329 -26.86 22.80 -3.53
N LEU A 330 -25.56 22.47 -3.55
CA LEU A 330 -24.58 23.14 -4.40
C LEU A 330 -25.19 23.25 -5.81
N GLY A 331 -25.26 24.48 -6.30
CA GLY A 331 -26.13 24.92 -7.40
C GLY A 331 -26.15 24.02 -8.63
N ALA A 332 -27.33 24.01 -9.25
CA ALA A 332 -27.69 23.31 -10.49
C ALA A 332 -26.76 23.62 -11.68
#